data_AF-A0A1D1VSM3-F1
#
_entry.id   AF-A0A1D1VSM3-F1
#
_cell.length_a   1.000
_cell.length_b   1.000
_cell.length_c   1.000
_cell.angle_alpha   90.00
_cell.angle_beta   90.00
_cell.angle_gamma   90.00
#
_symmetry.space_group_name_H-M   'P 1'
#
loop_
_entity.id
_entity.type
_entity.pdbx_description
1 polymer ?
#
loop_
_entity_poly.entity_id
_entity_poly.type
_entity_poly.pdbx_seq_one_letter_code
_entity_poly.pdbx_strand_id
1 'polypeptide(L)'
;MSWKSQWLKPTYSTDRAKQTSNPFRMIALPNLLQVEQNHLLMSCLYPESRIPNHKVTSTQAADLAYKKRAVAYCINVSSKQRRSLSSVQKLFRKVTSTRQLREWGRHVEEGGSRIDKLKAMRLETGEKFFLAKQKPNVVKDLDIQQWAVTANRKICLSGFTGSPH
;
A
#
# COMPACT_ATOMS: atom_id res chain seq x y z
N MET A 1 2.19 -43.50 -76.51
CA MET A 1 1.53 -43.34 -75.20
C MET A 1 0.64 -42.10 -75.30
N SER A 2 -0.68 -42.18 -75.49
CA SER A 2 -1.71 -42.50 -74.47
C SER A 2 -1.69 -41.50 -73.30
N TRP A 3 -2.71 -40.73 -72.93
CA TRP A 3 -4.15 -40.64 -73.26
C TRP A 3 -4.72 -39.28 -72.77
N LYS A 4 -5.79 -38.82 -73.46
CA LYS A 4 -7.03 -38.16 -72.98
C LYS A 4 -7.02 -36.78 -72.29
N SER A 5 -7.60 -35.82 -73.03
CA SER A 5 -8.48 -34.77 -72.50
C SER A 5 -9.83 -35.35 -72.09
N GLN A 6 -10.38 -34.98 -70.93
CA GLN A 6 -11.82 -34.71 -70.77
C GLN A 6 -12.15 -34.06 -69.43
N TRP A 7 -12.80 -32.91 -69.50
CA TRP A 7 -13.41 -32.19 -68.39
C TRP A 7 -14.74 -32.85 -68.01
N LEU A 8 -15.02 -33.02 -66.71
CA LEU A 8 -16.36 -33.20 -66.17
C LEU A 8 -16.56 -32.39 -64.87
N LYS A 9 -17.81 -31.95 -64.73
CA LYS A 9 -18.39 -30.83 -63.97
C LYS A 9 -18.67 -31.14 -62.48
N PRO A 10 -19.09 -30.13 -61.67
CA PRO A 10 -19.07 -30.15 -60.21
C PRO A 10 -20.37 -30.71 -59.61
N THR A 11 -20.28 -31.28 -58.39
CA THR A 11 -21.42 -31.65 -57.56
C THR A 11 -21.39 -30.91 -56.23
N TYR A 12 -22.54 -30.32 -55.88
CA TYR A 12 -22.84 -29.69 -54.59
C TYR A 12 -22.83 -30.71 -53.44
N SER A 13 -22.39 -30.31 -52.25
CA SER A 13 -22.97 -30.81 -51.00
C SER A 13 -22.71 -29.86 -49.82
N THR A 14 -23.72 -29.74 -48.98
CA THR A 14 -23.95 -28.85 -47.84
C THR A 14 -23.23 -29.32 -46.58
N ASP A 15 -22.57 -28.43 -45.82
CA ASP A 15 -22.60 -28.52 -44.34
C ASP A 15 -22.13 -27.24 -43.61
N ARG A 16 -23.11 -26.53 -43.03
CA ARG A 16 -23.22 -26.21 -41.59
C ARG A 16 -22.02 -25.60 -40.85
N ALA A 17 -22.10 -24.27 -40.72
CA ALA A 17 -21.89 -23.46 -39.50
C ALA A 17 -20.70 -23.78 -38.56
N LYS A 18 -19.74 -22.83 -38.46
CA LYS A 18 -19.25 -22.33 -37.16
C LYS A 18 -18.98 -20.83 -37.19
N GLN A 19 -19.90 -20.14 -36.53
CA GLN A 19 -19.89 -18.81 -35.94
C GLN A 19 -18.49 -18.25 -35.60
N THR A 20 -18.15 -17.12 -36.22
CA THR A 20 -17.06 -16.24 -35.80
C THR A 20 -17.54 -15.41 -34.60
N SER A 21 -17.00 -15.66 -33.40
CA SER A 21 -17.34 -14.85 -32.21
C SER A 21 -16.49 -13.58 -32.14
N ASN A 22 -17.19 -12.45 -32.11
CA ASN A 22 -16.77 -11.05 -32.03
C ASN A 22 -15.75 -10.74 -30.89
N PRO A 23 -14.80 -9.80 -31.05
CA PRO A 23 -13.83 -9.41 -30.03
C PRO A 23 -14.36 -8.24 -29.20
N PHE A 24 -15.14 -8.55 -28.16
CA PHE A 24 -15.39 -7.62 -27.05
C PHE A 24 -15.29 -8.40 -25.73
N ARG A 25 -14.06 -8.68 -25.28
CA ARG A 25 -13.82 -9.05 -23.89
C ARG A 25 -13.80 -7.78 -23.07
N MET A 26 -14.93 -7.45 -22.46
CA MET A 26 -15.02 -6.48 -21.38
C MET A 26 -14.04 -6.91 -20.27
N ILE A 27 -13.12 -6.02 -19.91
CA ILE A 27 -12.31 -6.15 -18.71
C ILE A 27 -13.29 -5.99 -17.54
N ALA A 28 -13.68 -7.11 -16.94
CA ALA A 28 -14.47 -7.09 -15.73
C ALA A 28 -13.64 -6.42 -14.62
N LEU A 29 -14.19 -5.35 -14.04
CA LEU A 29 -13.69 -4.79 -12.78
C LEU A 29 -13.59 -5.94 -11.76
N PRO A 30 -12.47 -6.11 -11.04
CA PRO A 30 -12.35 -7.18 -10.08
C PRO A 30 -13.41 -7.00 -8.99
N ASN A 31 -14.21 -8.04 -8.83
CA ASN A 31 -15.23 -8.17 -7.80
C ASN A 31 -14.61 -7.86 -6.43
N LEU A 32 -15.29 -7.06 -5.61
CA LEU A 32 -14.80 -6.61 -4.29
C LEU A 32 -14.47 -7.79 -3.37
N LEU A 33 -15.19 -8.90 -3.54
CA LEU A 33 -14.94 -10.20 -2.89
C LEU A 33 -13.60 -10.84 -3.30
N GLN A 34 -13.15 -10.64 -4.53
CA GLN A 34 -11.87 -11.16 -5.01
C GLN A 34 -10.69 -10.40 -4.38
N VAL A 35 -10.85 -9.09 -4.19
CA VAL A 35 -9.84 -8.24 -3.52
C VAL A 35 -9.70 -8.64 -2.04
N GLU A 36 -10.83 -8.93 -1.39
CA GLU A 36 -10.85 -9.39 0.01
C GLU A 36 -10.27 -10.80 0.18
N GLN A 37 -10.59 -11.72 -0.74
CA GLN A 37 -9.99 -13.06 -0.78
C GLN A 37 -8.48 -13.02 -1.06
N ASN A 38 -8.02 -12.12 -1.93
CA ASN A 38 -6.59 -11.92 -2.19
C ASN A 38 -5.85 -11.32 -0.97
N HIS A 39 -6.51 -10.45 -0.21
CA HIS A 39 -5.98 -9.94 1.06
C HIS A 39 -5.85 -11.06 2.12
N LEU A 40 -6.83 -11.96 2.19
CA LEU A 40 -6.78 -13.14 3.06
C LEU A 40 -5.73 -14.16 2.62
N LEU A 41 -5.59 -14.43 1.31
CA LEU A 41 -4.57 -15.33 0.76
C LEU A 41 -3.14 -14.81 1.00
N MET A 42 -2.93 -13.50 0.94
CA MET A 42 -1.65 -12.87 1.30
C MET A 42 -1.34 -12.95 2.81
N SER A 43 -2.35 -13.10 3.67
CA SER A 43 -2.16 -13.36 5.11
C SER A 43 -1.75 -14.80 5.41
N CYS A 44 -2.02 -15.75 4.52
CA CYS A 44 -1.77 -17.18 4.75
C CYS A 44 -0.47 -17.70 4.13
N LEU A 45 0.03 -17.06 3.06
CA LEU A 45 1.23 -17.48 2.33
C LEU A 45 2.54 -16.88 2.87
N TYR A 46 2.47 -15.95 3.83
CA TYR A 46 3.62 -15.47 4.59
C TYR A 46 3.43 -15.88 6.06
N PRO A 47 4.03 -16.98 6.53
CA PRO A 47 4.07 -17.26 7.96
C PRO A 47 4.83 -16.11 8.62
N GLU A 48 4.10 -15.35 9.43
CA GLU A 48 4.51 -14.25 10.30
C GLU A 48 5.99 -14.36 10.72
N SER A 49 6.90 -13.79 9.94
CA SER A 49 8.32 -13.73 10.24
C SER A 49 8.52 -12.74 11.37
N ARG A 50 8.33 -13.16 12.62
CA ARG A 50 8.73 -12.49 13.87
C ARG A 50 8.62 -10.96 13.85
N ILE A 51 7.54 -10.43 13.29
CA ILE A 51 7.16 -9.05 13.54
C ILE A 51 6.60 -9.07 14.96
N PRO A 52 7.13 -8.27 15.90
CA PRO A 52 6.47 -8.11 17.19
C PRO A 52 5.01 -7.78 16.94
N ASN A 53 4.11 -8.60 17.50
CA ASN A 53 2.68 -8.47 17.35
C ASN A 53 2.24 -7.05 17.73
N HIS A 54 2.08 -6.18 16.72
CA HIS A 54 1.64 -4.79 16.90
C HIS A 54 0.11 -4.68 16.84
N LYS A 55 -0.63 -5.82 16.91
CA LYS A 55 -2.09 -5.80 17.01
C LYS A 55 -2.56 -5.04 18.26
N VAL A 56 -1.67 -4.79 19.21
CA VAL A 56 -1.91 -3.86 20.30
C VAL A 56 -1.31 -2.50 19.95
N THR A 57 -2.17 -1.50 19.67
CA THR A 57 -1.99 -0.02 19.77
C THR A 57 -2.31 0.82 18.52
N SER A 58 -2.62 0.25 17.34
CA SER A 58 -3.00 1.08 16.17
C SER A 58 -4.33 1.83 16.39
N THR A 59 -5.33 1.18 16.99
CA THR A 59 -6.68 1.73 17.11
C THR A 59 -6.79 2.82 18.19
N GLN A 60 -5.91 2.82 19.20
CA GLN A 60 -5.88 3.84 20.26
C GLN A 60 -4.81 4.92 20.05
N ALA A 61 -3.79 4.68 19.23
CA ALA A 61 -2.77 5.69 18.98
C ALA A 61 -3.37 6.97 18.37
N ALA A 62 -2.88 8.12 18.82
CA ALA A 62 -3.20 9.39 18.19
C ALA A 62 -2.46 9.49 16.84
N ASP A 63 -3.19 9.81 15.78
CA ASP A 63 -2.58 10.10 14.48
C ASP A 63 -1.73 11.40 14.53
N LEU A 64 -0.88 11.60 13.52
CA LEU A 64 0.01 12.76 13.47
C LEU A 64 -0.73 14.10 13.46
N ALA A 65 -1.90 14.17 12.80
CA ALA A 65 -2.70 15.39 12.75
C ALA A 65 -3.30 15.74 14.13
N TYR A 66 -3.73 14.72 14.88
CA TYR A 66 -4.17 14.85 16.27
C TYR A 66 -3.03 15.35 17.16
N LYS A 67 -1.84 14.75 17.03
CA LYS A 67 -0.64 15.21 17.75
C LYS A 67 -0.34 16.68 17.45
N LYS A 68 -0.37 17.08 16.18
CA LYS A 68 -0.19 18.49 15.76
C LYS A 68 -1.18 19.43 16.44
N ARG A 69 -2.47 19.10 16.41
CA ARG A 69 -3.52 19.91 17.07
C ARG A 69 -3.32 20.00 18.58
N ALA A 70 -2.99 18.87 19.23
CA ALA A 70 -2.77 18.81 20.67
C ALA A 70 -1.57 19.64 21.12
N VAL A 71 -0.44 19.53 20.40
CA VAL A 71 0.79 20.30 20.67
C VAL A 71 0.56 21.79 20.42
N ALA A 72 -0.08 22.15 19.29
CA ALA A 72 -0.41 23.53 18.97
C ALA A 72 -1.35 24.16 20.01
N TYR A 73 -2.31 23.39 20.53
CA TYR A 73 -3.20 23.85 21.60
C TYR A 73 -2.51 23.98 22.96
N CYS A 74 -1.50 23.14 23.23
CA CYS A 74 -0.76 23.17 24.50
C CYS A 74 0.01 24.48 24.67
N ILE A 75 0.48 25.08 23.57
CA ILE A 75 1.16 26.38 23.58
C ILE A 75 0.12 27.46 23.26
N ASN A 76 -0.06 28.42 24.16
CA ASN A 76 -0.87 29.58 23.84
C ASN A 76 -0.14 30.42 22.78
N VAL A 77 -0.76 30.59 21.61
CA VAL A 77 -0.18 31.35 20.49
C VAL A 77 0.05 32.82 20.86
N SER A 78 -0.82 33.42 21.68
CA SER A 78 -0.71 34.85 22.03
C SER A 78 0.27 35.13 23.16
N SER A 79 0.26 34.31 24.22
CA SER A 79 1.11 34.53 25.40
C SER A 79 2.38 33.69 25.45
N LYS A 80 2.58 32.76 24.50
CA LYS A 80 3.64 31.74 24.50
C LYS A 80 3.71 30.88 25.77
N GLN A 81 2.74 31.00 26.67
CA GLN A 81 2.67 30.19 27.88
C GLN A 81 2.04 28.84 27.60
N ARG A 82 2.50 27.82 28.35
CA ARG A 82 1.92 26.48 28.30
C ARG A 82 0.59 26.44 29.05
N ARG A 83 -0.45 25.91 28.42
CA ARG A 83 -1.71 25.59 29.09
C ARG A 83 -1.53 24.45 30.08
N SER A 84 -2.39 24.41 31.10
CA SER A 84 -2.39 23.33 32.08
C SER A 84 -2.74 21.99 31.42
N LEU A 85 -2.16 20.90 31.94
CA LEU A 85 -2.44 19.55 31.42
C LEU A 85 -3.94 19.22 31.49
N SER A 86 -4.62 19.61 32.57
CA SER A 86 -6.06 19.38 32.76
C SER A 86 -6.90 20.08 31.67
N SER A 87 -6.52 21.28 31.24
CA SER A 87 -7.17 21.98 30.14
C SER A 87 -6.96 21.23 28.81
N VAL A 88 -5.73 20.80 28.54
CA VAL A 88 -5.41 20.04 27.31
C VAL A 88 -6.19 18.71 27.30
N GLN A 89 -6.30 18.00 28.42
CA GLN A 89 -7.01 16.73 28.53
C GLN A 89 -8.52 16.83 28.31
N LYS A 90 -9.13 17.97 28.66
CA LYS A 90 -10.57 18.20 28.39
C LYS A 90 -10.90 18.14 26.89
N LEU A 91 -10.00 18.66 26.05
CA LEU A 91 -10.18 18.70 24.59
C LEU A 91 -9.50 17.53 23.88
N PHE A 92 -8.33 17.11 24.38
CA PHE A 92 -7.51 16.05 23.80
C PHE A 92 -7.46 14.84 24.74
N ARG A 93 -8.54 14.05 24.73
CA ARG A 93 -8.73 12.88 25.61
C ARG A 93 -7.64 11.81 25.52
N LYS A 94 -6.90 11.73 24.40
CA LYS A 94 -5.78 10.80 24.22
C LYS A 94 -4.49 11.25 24.91
N VAL A 95 -4.44 12.47 25.46
CA VAL A 95 -3.27 13.00 26.16
C VAL A 95 -3.32 12.53 27.61
N THR A 96 -2.33 11.76 28.04
CA THR A 96 -2.27 11.28 29.43
C THR A 96 -1.32 12.11 30.30
N SER A 97 -0.25 12.66 29.71
CA SER A 97 0.80 13.34 30.46
C SER A 97 1.47 14.49 29.70
N THR A 98 2.14 15.38 30.43
CA THR A 98 2.97 16.45 29.86
C THR A 98 4.19 15.91 29.12
N ARG A 99 4.77 14.80 29.58
CA ARG A 99 5.86 14.10 28.90
C ARG A 99 5.42 13.62 27.51
N GLN A 100 4.22 13.03 27.41
CA GLN A 100 3.64 12.61 26.13
C GLN A 100 3.47 13.78 25.17
N LEU A 101 3.05 14.97 25.64
CA LEU A 101 2.96 16.16 24.79
C LEU A 101 4.32 16.65 24.29
N ARG A 102 5.37 16.59 25.12
CA ARG A 102 6.75 16.91 24.67
C ARG A 102 7.22 15.95 23.60
N GLU A 103 6.98 14.66 23.80
CA GLU A 103 7.32 13.61 22.84
C GLU A 103 6.56 13.78 21.52
N TRP A 104 5.27 14.13 21.60
CA TRP A 104 4.47 14.46 20.43
C TRP A 104 4.98 15.71 19.70
N GLY A 105 5.45 16.72 20.43
CA GLY A 105 6.10 17.90 19.85
C GLY A 105 7.31 17.52 19.01
N ARG A 106 8.22 16.72 19.58
CA ARG A 106 9.39 16.18 18.86
C ARG A 106 8.99 15.41 17.60
N HIS A 107 8.00 14.51 17.70
CA HIS A 107 7.51 13.80 16.53
C HIS A 107 6.92 14.72 15.46
N VAL A 108 6.24 15.80 15.85
CA VAL A 108 5.67 16.76 14.89
C VAL A 108 6.77 17.50 14.14
N GLU A 109 7.83 17.93 14.85
CA GLU A 109 9.01 18.58 14.27
C GLU A 109 9.78 17.64 13.34
N GLU A 110 9.95 16.38 13.74
CA GLU A 110 10.62 15.36 12.94
C GLU A 110 9.79 14.82 11.76
N GLY A 111 8.56 15.29 11.57
CA GLY A 111 7.65 14.85 10.49
C GLY A 111 6.95 13.51 10.74
N GLY A 112 6.97 13.01 11.97
CA GLY A 112 6.32 11.77 12.40
C GLY A 112 7.22 10.95 13.33
N SER A 113 6.63 10.00 14.06
CA SER A 113 7.41 9.00 14.80
C SER A 113 8.13 8.04 13.86
N ARG A 114 9.11 7.28 14.37
CA ARG A 114 9.78 6.21 13.60
C ARG A 114 8.77 5.24 12.97
N ILE A 115 7.70 4.89 13.68
CA ILE A 115 6.64 4.02 13.16
C ILE A 115 5.86 4.70 12.04
N ASP A 116 5.54 5.99 12.17
CA ASP A 116 4.85 6.75 11.11
C ASP A 116 5.69 6.80 9.83
N LYS A 117 7.00 7.04 9.98
CA LYS A 117 7.97 7.02 8.87
C LYS A 117 8.05 5.65 8.20
N LEU A 118 8.13 4.57 8.98
CA LEU A 118 8.13 3.20 8.43
C LEU A 118 6.82 2.86 7.71
N LYS A 119 5.66 3.32 8.21
CA LYS A 119 4.37 3.16 7.51
C LYS A 119 4.35 3.91 6.18
N ALA A 120 4.85 5.14 6.15
CA ALA A 120 4.95 5.93 4.92
C ALA A 120 5.87 5.24 3.90
N MET A 121 7.02 4.72 4.33
CA MET A 121 7.94 3.98 3.46
C MET A 121 7.30 2.70 2.91
N ARG A 122 6.59 1.95 3.76
CA ARG A 122 5.83 0.76 3.34
C ARG A 122 4.80 1.10 2.28
N LEU A 123 4.08 2.21 2.44
CA LEU A 123 3.08 2.65 1.47
C LEU A 123 3.71 2.98 0.12
N GLU A 124 4.77 3.78 0.11
CA GLU A 124 5.48 4.15 -1.13
C GLU A 124 6.10 2.92 -1.83
N THR A 125 6.70 2.02 -1.06
CA THR A 125 7.27 0.76 -1.58
C THR A 125 6.18 -0.16 -2.12
N GLY A 126 5.04 -0.25 -1.41
CA GLY A 126 3.89 -1.05 -1.81
C GLY A 126 3.24 -0.55 -3.11
N GLU A 127 3.18 0.77 -3.32
CA GLU A 127 2.72 1.35 -4.58
C GLU A 127 3.62 0.94 -5.75
N LYS A 128 4.94 1.01 -5.58
CA LYS A 128 5.90 0.55 -6.60
C LYS A 128 5.76 -0.94 -6.90
N PHE A 129 5.59 -1.75 -5.86
CA PHE A 129 5.36 -3.18 -6.00
C PHE A 129 4.07 -3.48 -6.77
N PHE A 130 2.98 -2.79 -6.44
CA PHE A 130 1.71 -2.95 -7.12
C PHE A 130 1.80 -2.60 -8.61
N LEU A 131 2.45 -1.47 -8.94
CA LEU A 131 2.68 -1.07 -10.33
C LEU A 131 3.58 -2.05 -11.09
N ALA A 132 4.58 -2.64 -10.42
CA ALA A 132 5.47 -3.62 -11.03
C ALA A 132 4.74 -4.94 -11.34
N LYS A 133 3.82 -5.38 -10.47
CA LYS A 133 3.02 -6.60 -10.68
C LYS A 133 2.00 -6.49 -11.81
N GLN A 134 1.64 -5.29 -12.25
CA GLN A 134 0.81 -5.11 -13.45
C GLN A 134 1.58 -5.40 -14.75
N LYS A 135 2.91 -5.51 -14.67
CA LYS A 135 3.78 -5.88 -15.79
C LYS A 135 4.14 -7.36 -15.69
N PRO A 136 4.45 -8.06 -16.80
CA PRO A 136 4.83 -9.47 -16.78
C PRO A 136 6.23 -9.74 -16.17
N ASN A 137 6.79 -8.79 -15.41
CA ASN A 137 8.14 -8.88 -14.87
C ASN A 137 8.14 -9.51 -13.47
N VAL A 138 9.13 -10.35 -13.20
CA VAL A 138 9.41 -10.87 -11.86
C VAL A 138 10.05 -9.76 -11.02
N VAL A 139 9.38 -9.38 -9.94
CA VAL A 139 9.94 -8.47 -8.93
C VAL A 139 10.89 -9.26 -8.03
N LYS A 140 12.14 -8.82 -7.94
CA LYS A 140 13.16 -9.41 -7.06
C LYS A 140 13.19 -8.68 -5.74
N ASP A 141 13.69 -9.34 -4.70
CA ASP A 141 13.83 -8.72 -3.39
C ASP A 141 14.79 -7.52 -3.42
N LEU A 142 15.77 -7.53 -4.34
CA LEU A 142 16.65 -6.38 -4.61
C LEU A 142 15.86 -5.15 -5.09
N ASP A 143 14.82 -5.33 -5.89
CA ASP A 143 13.98 -4.22 -6.37
C ASP A 143 13.21 -3.60 -5.20
N ILE A 144 12.66 -4.44 -4.31
CA ILE A 144 11.93 -4.01 -3.11
C ILE A 144 12.87 -3.22 -2.18
N GLN A 145 14.10 -3.71 -2.00
CA GLN A 145 15.11 -3.05 -1.19
C GLN A 145 15.46 -1.66 -1.77
N GLN A 146 15.67 -1.58 -3.09
CA GLN A 146 15.97 -0.32 -3.77
C GLN A 146 14.82 0.68 -3.69
N TRP A 147 13.57 0.23 -3.82
CA TRP A 147 12.40 1.08 -3.64
C TRP A 147 12.29 1.60 -2.21
N ALA A 148 12.52 0.76 -1.20
CA ALA A 148 12.50 1.18 0.20
C ALA A 148 13.62 2.19 0.52
N VAL A 149 14.83 1.99 -0.01
CA VAL A 149 15.94 2.96 0.11
C VAL A 149 15.60 4.28 -0.59
N THR A 150 14.96 4.21 -1.76
CA THR A 150 14.53 5.40 -2.50
C THR A 150 13.44 6.17 -1.75
N ALA A 151 12.46 5.49 -1.18
CA ALA A 151 11.44 6.08 -0.32
C ALA A 151 12.06 6.76 0.91
N ASN A 152 13.08 6.13 1.51
CA ASN A 152 13.77 6.71 2.66
C ASN A 152 14.48 8.03 2.33
N ARG A 153 14.94 8.25 1.08
CA ARG A 153 15.54 9.53 0.68
C ARG A 153 14.56 10.70 0.79
N LYS A 154 13.25 10.43 0.71
CA LYS A 154 12.19 11.42 0.89
C LYS A 154 11.76 11.57 2.34
N ILE A 155 11.71 10.46 3.07
CA ILE A 155 11.18 10.37 4.44
C ILE A 155 12.24 10.70 5.51
N CYS A 156 13.53 10.61 5.15
CA CYS A 156 14.68 10.93 5.98
C CYS A 156 14.68 10.20 7.33
N LEU A 157 14.44 8.87 7.32
CA LEU A 157 14.58 8.05 8.52
C LEU A 157 16.05 7.66 8.73
N SER A 158 16.63 8.18 9.81
CA SER A 158 18.03 7.91 10.19
C SER A 158 18.24 6.45 10.59
N GLY A 159 19.35 5.87 10.13
CA GLY A 159 19.70 4.48 10.41
C GLY A 159 18.75 3.45 9.77
N PHE A 160 18.02 3.85 8.73
CA PHE A 160 17.29 2.90 7.91
C PHE A 160 18.24 2.27 6.89
N THR A 161 18.28 0.94 6.89
CA THR A 161 18.97 0.12 5.90
C THR A 161 18.01 -0.99 5.51
N GLY A 162 17.87 -1.27 4.21
CA GLY A 162 17.09 -2.42 3.76
C GLY A 162 17.74 -3.71 4.24
N SER A 163 16.94 -4.72 4.58
CA SER A 163 17.47 -6.02 5.03
C SER A 163 18.53 -6.54 4.05
N PRO A 164 19.67 -7.05 4.54
CA PRO A 164 20.61 -7.76 3.67
C PRO A 164 19.96 -9.01 3.07
N HIS A 165 20.39 -9.35 1.85
CA HIS A 165 20.08 -10.60 1.15
C HIS A 165 21.08 -11.69 1.51
#